data_AF-A0A820RLX9-F1
#
_entry.id   AF-A0A820RLX9-F1
#
_cell.length_a   1.000
_cell.length_b   1.000
_cell.length_c   1.000
_cell.angle_alpha   90.00
_cell.angle_beta   90.00
_cell.angle_gamma   90.00
#
_symmetry.space_group_name_H-M   'P 1'
#
loop_
_entity.id
_entity.type
_entity.pdbx_description
1 polymer ?
#
loop_
_entity_poly.entity_id
_entity_poly.type
_entity_poly.pdbx_seq_one_letter_code
_entity_poly.pdbx_strand_id
1 'polypeptide(L)'
;MIHKIILLLLLGASTPIYSTAKGSITMPIGTIVQFGGDVIPDQWLLCDGSAISRTVYAPLFAIIGTHYGVGDHVRTFNLPDFRGRFPLGLNNKIGQRSGVFQGGASSATLTQNELPLHSHAKGSLSLTSAGDHTHSYNDLE
;
A
#
# COMPACT_ATOMS: atom_id res chain seq x y z
N MET A 1 -2.65 14.06 -10.35
CA MET A 1 -1.79 13.09 -11.03
C MET A 1 -2.19 11.69 -10.54
N ILE A 2 -2.89 10.92 -11.37
CA ILE A 2 -3.43 9.60 -11.00
C ILE A 2 -2.29 8.59 -11.21
N HIS A 3 -1.60 8.20 -10.14
CA HIS A 3 -0.57 7.18 -10.22
C HIS A 3 -1.25 5.81 -10.25
N LYS A 4 -1.16 5.12 -11.38
CA LYS A 4 -1.70 3.76 -11.55
C LYS A 4 -0.61 2.74 -11.21
N ILE A 5 -1.00 1.55 -10.80
CA ILE A 5 -0.08 0.42 -10.65
C ILE A 5 -0.53 -0.66 -11.62
N ILE A 6 0.39 -1.14 -12.44
CA ILE A 6 0.12 -2.11 -13.52
C ILE A 6 0.99 -3.36 -13.37
N LEU A 7 0.51 -4.47 -13.91
CA LEU A 7 1.12 -5.80 -13.85
C LEU A 7 1.39 -6.31 -15.27
N LEU A 8 2.61 -6.76 -15.53
CA LEU A 8 2.99 -7.30 -16.83
C LEU A 8 2.46 -8.72 -17.02
N LEU A 9 1.91 -8.97 -18.21
CA LEU A 9 1.34 -10.23 -18.62
C LEU A 9 1.71 -10.50 -20.09
N LEU A 10 2.45 -11.58 -20.36
CA LEU A 10 2.67 -12.02 -21.74
C LEU A 10 1.58 -13.02 -22.14
N LEU A 11 0.88 -12.74 -23.24
CA LEU A 11 -0.13 -13.59 -23.87
C LEU A 11 0.37 -13.99 -25.27
N GLY A 12 0.58 -15.30 -25.50
CA GLY A 12 0.73 -15.87 -26.84
C GLY A 12 2.08 -15.62 -27.52
N ALA A 13 2.74 -16.70 -27.94
CA ALA A 13 4.10 -16.70 -28.46
C ALA A 13 4.28 -15.91 -29.78
N SER A 14 5.18 -14.93 -29.78
CA SER A 14 6.40 -14.88 -30.60
C SER A 14 6.97 -13.45 -30.60
N THR A 15 8.25 -13.34 -30.29
CA THR A 15 9.06 -12.12 -30.06
C THR A 15 8.94 -11.45 -28.68
N PRO A 16 10.01 -11.46 -27.86
CA PRO A 16 10.02 -10.77 -26.58
C PRO A 16 10.73 -9.43 -26.74
N ILE A 17 10.08 -8.35 -27.19
CA ILE A 17 10.68 -7.01 -27.05
C ILE A 17 9.71 -5.86 -27.32
N TYR A 18 9.36 -5.12 -26.26
CA TYR A 18 9.19 -3.66 -26.39
C TYR A 18 10.59 -3.05 -26.35
N SER A 19 11.23 -2.84 -27.49
CA SER A 19 12.42 -1.99 -27.58
C SER A 19 12.56 -1.40 -28.97
N THR A 20 12.15 -0.14 -29.11
CA THR A 20 12.59 0.71 -30.23
C THR A 20 13.94 1.41 -29.90
N ALA A 21 14.61 1.02 -28.81
CA ALA A 21 15.88 1.61 -28.39
C ALA A 21 16.82 0.54 -27.80
N LYS A 22 17.83 0.18 -28.59
CA LYS A 22 19.02 -0.64 -28.30
C LYS A 22 19.24 -0.90 -26.79
N GLY A 23 18.59 -1.94 -26.27
CA GLY A 23 18.61 -2.32 -24.86
C GLY A 23 17.34 -3.06 -24.49
N SER A 24 17.32 -4.39 -24.68
CA SER A 24 16.19 -5.23 -24.28
C SER A 24 16.16 -5.33 -22.75
N ILE A 25 15.27 -4.59 -22.10
CA ILE A 25 14.90 -4.84 -20.70
C ILE A 25 13.69 -5.78 -20.70
N THR A 26 13.96 -7.09 -20.74
CA THR A 26 12.89 -8.10 -20.59
C THR A 26 12.39 -8.08 -19.15
N MET A 27 11.20 -7.54 -18.92
CA MET A 27 10.54 -7.66 -17.63
C MET A 27 9.87 -9.03 -17.51
N PRO A 28 10.06 -9.77 -16.40
CA PRO A 28 9.39 -11.04 -16.21
C PRO A 28 7.88 -10.85 -16.02
N ILE A 29 7.10 -11.85 -16.42
CA ILE A 29 5.65 -11.89 -16.17
C ILE A 29 5.44 -11.82 -14.65
N GLY A 30 4.43 -11.06 -14.21
CA GLY A 30 4.21 -10.82 -12.79
C GLY A 30 4.94 -9.59 -12.23
N THR A 31 5.70 -8.86 -13.06
CA THR A 31 6.32 -7.59 -12.63
C THR A 31 5.25 -6.53 -12.39
N ILE A 32 5.30 -5.89 -11.23
CA ILE A 32 4.44 -4.78 -10.84
C ILE A 32 5.23 -3.47 -10.97
N VAL A 33 4.70 -2.48 -11.69
CA VAL A 33 5.31 -1.15 -11.83
C VAL A 33 4.29 -0.03 -11.62
N GLN A 34 4.78 1.13 -11.17
CA GLN A 34 3.99 2.36 -11.18
C GLN A 34 3.94 2.92 -12.60
N PHE A 35 2.77 3.40 -12.98
CA PHE A 35 2.49 3.92 -14.31
C PHE A 35 1.78 5.27 -14.22
N GLY A 36 2.37 6.28 -14.83
CA GLY A 36 1.86 7.66 -14.83
C GLY A 36 0.91 7.99 -15.98
N GLY A 37 0.67 7.05 -16.92
CA GLY A 37 -0.18 7.26 -18.08
C GLY A 37 -1.65 6.91 -17.82
N ASP A 38 -2.54 7.48 -18.64
CA ASP A 38 -3.98 7.24 -18.52
C ASP A 38 -4.43 5.96 -19.24
N VAL A 39 -3.82 5.63 -20.38
CA VAL A 39 -4.15 4.44 -21.17
C VAL A 39 -3.19 3.32 -20.81
N ILE A 40 -3.74 2.19 -20.36
CA ILE A 40 -2.94 1.00 -20.03
C ILE A 40 -2.39 0.41 -21.34
N PRO A 41 -1.06 0.25 -21.48
CA PRO A 41 -0.48 -0.32 -22.68
C PRO A 41 -0.88 -1.79 -22.87
N ASP A 42 -0.81 -2.28 -24.11
CA ASP A 42 -1.04 -3.69 -24.41
C ASP A 42 -0.08 -4.58 -23.59
N GLN A 43 -0.57 -5.76 -23.19
CA GLN A 43 0.16 -6.73 -22.35
C GLN A 43 0.34 -6.30 -20.88
N TRP A 44 -0.31 -5.21 -20.47
CA TRP A 44 -0.39 -4.80 -19.08
C TRP A 44 -1.83 -4.87 -18.57
N LEU A 45 -1.98 -5.24 -17.30
CA LEU A 45 -3.24 -5.20 -16.59
C LEU A 45 -3.16 -4.20 -15.44
N LEU A 46 -4.28 -3.55 -15.13
CA LEU A 46 -4.38 -2.67 -13.98
C LEU A 46 -4.47 -3.52 -12.70
N CYS A 47 -3.73 -3.14 -11.65
CA CYS A 47 -3.83 -3.77 -10.34
C CYS A 47 -5.02 -3.20 -9.56
N ASP A 48 -6.24 -3.58 -9.95
CA ASP A 48 -7.51 -3.11 -9.38
C ASP A 48 -8.34 -4.20 -8.66
N GLY A 49 -7.78 -5.39 -8.48
CA GLY A 49 -8.48 -6.51 -7.83
C GLY A 49 -9.43 -7.30 -8.74
N SER A 50 -9.50 -6.99 -10.03
CA SER A 50 -10.40 -7.67 -10.97
C SER A 50 -10.13 -9.17 -11.06
N ALA A 51 -11.20 -9.96 -11.23
CA ALA A 51 -11.12 -11.39 -11.49
C ALA A 51 -10.91 -11.63 -12.99
N ILE A 52 -9.84 -12.34 -13.34
CA ILE A 52 -9.43 -12.59 -14.72
C ILE A 52 -9.31 -14.09 -15.02
N SER A 53 -9.42 -14.47 -16.30
CA SER A 53 -9.45 -15.87 -16.71
C SER A 53 -8.11 -16.59 -16.51
N ARG A 54 -8.12 -17.74 -15.83
CA ARG A 54 -6.98 -18.65 -15.66
C ARG A 54 -6.51 -19.24 -16.98
N THR A 55 -7.41 -19.45 -17.93
CA THR A 55 -7.07 -20.08 -19.22
C THR A 55 -6.45 -19.08 -20.18
N VAL A 56 -6.99 -17.86 -20.23
CA VAL A 56 -6.44 -16.77 -21.04
C VAL A 56 -5.08 -16.37 -20.46
N TYR A 57 -5.00 -16.17 -19.15
CA TYR A 57 -3.81 -15.64 -18.48
C TYR A 57 -3.01 -16.73 -17.74
N ALA A 58 -2.88 -17.91 -18.34
CA ALA A 58 -2.22 -19.07 -17.73
C ALA A 58 -0.77 -18.81 -17.26
N PRO A 59 0.09 -18.09 -18.01
CA PRO A 59 1.45 -17.79 -17.55
C PRO A 59 1.48 -16.89 -16.30
N LEU A 60 0.54 -15.95 -16.20
CA LEU A 60 0.43 -15.08 -15.03
C LEU A 60 -0.12 -15.85 -13.82
N PHE A 61 -1.13 -16.69 -14.04
CA PHE A 61 -1.67 -17.56 -12.99
C PHE A 61 -0.62 -18.51 -12.42
N ALA A 62 0.28 -19.04 -13.26
CA ALA A 62 1.37 -19.89 -12.81
C ALA A 62 2.34 -19.18 -11.83
N ILE A 63 2.44 -17.86 -11.89
CA ILE A 63 3.34 -17.05 -11.07
C ILE A 63 2.64 -16.52 -9.81
N ILE A 64 1.48 -15.89 -9.96
CA ILE A 64 0.79 -15.21 -8.84
C ILE A 64 -0.27 -16.09 -8.16
N GLY A 65 -0.67 -17.20 -8.79
CA GLY A 65 -1.67 -18.12 -8.27
C GLY A 65 -2.96 -17.42 -7.83
N THR A 66 -3.43 -17.82 -6.65
CA THR A 66 -4.62 -17.25 -5.99
C THR A 66 -4.27 -16.35 -4.81
N HIS A 67 -3.02 -15.88 -4.71
CA HIS A 67 -2.56 -15.08 -3.57
C HIS A 67 -3.40 -13.81 -3.33
N TYR A 68 -3.95 -13.22 -4.39
CA TYR A 68 -4.78 -12.01 -4.33
C TYR A 68 -6.28 -12.28 -4.37
N GLY A 69 -6.68 -13.56 -4.34
CA GLY A 69 -8.07 -14.00 -4.37
C GLY A 69 -8.26 -15.18 -5.31
N VAL A 70 -9.12 -16.10 -4.89
CA VAL A 70 -9.41 -17.37 -5.57
C VAL A 70 -10.31 -17.22 -6.80
N GLY A 71 -10.87 -16.04 -7.04
CA GLY A 71 -11.88 -15.81 -8.08
C GLY A 71 -13.11 -16.68 -7.86
N ASP A 72 -13.55 -17.35 -8.92
CA ASP A 72 -14.68 -18.29 -8.93
C ASP A 72 -14.28 -19.74 -8.57
N HIS A 73 -13.07 -19.94 -8.03
CA HIS A 73 -12.44 -21.23 -7.72
C HIS A 73 -12.09 -22.13 -8.91
N VAL A 74 -12.66 -21.88 -10.09
CA VAL A 74 -12.59 -22.80 -11.23
C VAL A 74 -11.88 -22.17 -12.42
N ARG A 75 -12.37 -21.02 -12.90
CA ARG A 75 -11.95 -20.38 -14.15
C ARG A 75 -11.25 -19.05 -13.96
N THR A 76 -11.33 -18.41 -12.80
CA THR A 76 -10.76 -17.08 -12.57
C THR A 76 -9.86 -17.01 -11.36
N PHE A 77 -8.99 -16.01 -11.35
CA PHE A 77 -8.15 -15.63 -10.22
C PHE A 77 -8.13 -14.10 -10.13
N ASN A 78 -7.90 -13.56 -8.95
CA ASN A 78 -7.92 -12.11 -8.76
C ASN A 78 -6.53 -11.51 -8.97
N LEU A 79 -6.51 -10.31 -9.54
CA LEU A 79 -5.34 -9.46 -9.59
C LEU A 79 -5.06 -8.81 -8.22
N PRO A 80 -3.84 -8.30 -7.99
CA PRO A 80 -3.59 -7.38 -6.88
C PRO A 80 -4.50 -6.17 -6.95
N ASP A 81 -4.94 -5.65 -5.80
CA ASP A 81 -5.65 -4.37 -5.69
C ASP A 81 -4.76 -3.36 -4.98
N PHE A 82 -4.29 -2.35 -5.72
CA PHE A 82 -3.49 -1.26 -5.17
C PHE A 82 -4.20 0.10 -5.19
N ARG A 83 -5.53 0.12 -5.41
CA ARG A 83 -6.28 1.38 -5.41
C ARG A 83 -6.26 1.99 -4.01
N GLY A 84 -5.65 3.17 -3.88
CA GLY A 84 -5.50 3.86 -2.60
C GLY A 84 -4.57 3.14 -1.61
N ARG A 85 -3.69 2.26 -2.11
CA ARG A 85 -2.79 1.43 -1.31
C ARG A 85 -1.37 1.53 -1.81
N PHE A 86 -0.40 1.37 -0.91
CA PHE A 86 1.01 1.29 -1.27
C PHE A 86 1.49 -0.16 -1.15
N PRO A 87 2.23 -0.68 -2.15
CA PRO A 87 2.85 -1.98 -2.03
C PRO A 87 3.91 -1.93 -0.91
N LEU A 88 3.85 -2.91 -0.01
CA LEU A 88 4.86 -3.09 1.04
C LEU A 88 5.74 -4.29 0.70
N GLY A 89 7.04 -4.16 0.97
CA GLY A 89 7.98 -5.25 0.80
C GLY A 89 7.66 -6.43 1.71
N LEU A 90 7.89 -7.64 1.20
CA LEU A 90 7.73 -8.86 1.99
C LEU A 90 8.70 -8.83 3.18
N ASN A 91 8.20 -9.12 4.38
CA ASN A 91 9.02 -9.31 5.57
C ASN A 91 8.82 -10.73 6.10
N ASN A 92 9.79 -11.61 5.85
CA ASN A 92 9.77 -13.01 6.28
C ASN A 92 10.17 -13.22 7.76
N LYS A 93 10.45 -12.16 8.52
CA LYS A 93 10.94 -12.24 9.92
C LYS A 93 9.90 -11.90 10.97
N ILE A 94 8.86 -11.17 10.61
CA ILE A 94 7.65 -11.02 11.44
C ILE A 94 6.66 -12.05 10.94
N GLY A 95 6.13 -12.89 11.83
CA GLY A 95 5.17 -13.93 11.48
C GLY A 95 4.17 -13.40 10.47
N GLN A 96 4.09 -14.05 9.31
CA GLN A 96 3.29 -13.61 8.17
C GLN A 96 1.98 -13.00 8.69
N ARG A 97 1.65 -11.77 8.29
CA ARG A 97 0.23 -11.38 8.26
C ARG A 97 -0.40 -12.28 7.20
N SER A 98 -0.71 -13.50 7.62
CA SER A 98 -1.35 -14.52 6.82
C SER A 98 -2.60 -13.90 6.24
N GLY A 99 -2.60 -13.70 4.91
CA GLY A 99 -3.76 -13.17 4.18
C GLY A 99 -3.72 -11.70 3.79
N VAL A 100 -2.65 -10.93 4.02
CA VAL A 100 -2.58 -9.53 3.55
C VAL A 100 -1.40 -9.31 2.62
N PHE A 101 -1.57 -9.66 1.35
CA PHE A 101 -0.67 -9.27 0.24
C PHE A 101 -0.91 -7.82 -0.24
N GLN A 102 -1.68 -7.05 0.54
CA GLN A 102 -2.06 -5.67 0.22
C GLN A 102 -1.65 -4.75 1.39
N GLY A 103 -0.56 -4.03 1.22
CA GLY A 103 -0.11 -3.03 2.20
C GLY A 103 -0.95 -1.76 2.18
N GLY A 104 -1.01 -1.07 3.31
CA GLY A 104 -1.56 0.28 3.42
C GLY A 104 -3.09 0.39 3.36
N ALA A 105 -3.56 1.61 3.61
CA ALA A 105 -4.95 2.03 3.53
C ALA A 105 -5.01 3.47 2.99
N SER A 106 -6.10 3.82 2.30
CA SER A 106 -6.30 5.18 1.77
C SER A 106 -6.56 6.22 2.88
N SER A 107 -6.96 5.74 4.06
CA SER A 107 -7.06 6.50 5.28
C SER A 107 -6.79 5.58 6.47
N ALA A 108 -6.08 6.09 7.48
CA ALA A 108 -5.84 5.40 8.74
C ALA A 108 -5.87 6.44 9.87
N THR A 109 -6.57 6.12 10.97
CA THR A 109 -6.46 6.90 12.21
C THR A 109 -5.35 6.27 13.04
N LEU A 110 -4.29 7.03 13.31
CA LEU A 110 -3.16 6.52 14.07
C LEU A 110 -3.54 6.30 15.54
N THR A 111 -3.23 5.11 16.04
CA THR A 111 -3.30 4.77 17.45
C THR A 111 -1.98 5.09 18.15
N GLN A 112 -1.99 5.18 19.48
CA GLN A 112 -0.77 5.40 20.28
C GLN A 112 0.31 4.34 19.98
N ASN A 113 -0.09 3.09 19.72
CA ASN A 113 0.81 1.97 19.41
C ASN A 113 1.47 2.08 18.03
N GLU A 114 0.98 2.96 17.15
CA GLU A 114 1.55 3.21 15.81
C GLU A 114 2.45 4.44 15.78
N LEU A 115 2.58 5.14 16.90
CA LEU A 115 3.50 6.27 17.08
C LEU A 115 4.76 5.80 17.83
N PRO A 116 5.94 6.32 17.50
CA PRO A 116 7.11 6.14 18.34
C PRO A 116 6.82 6.59 19.78
N LEU A 117 7.31 5.81 20.74
CA LEU A 117 7.30 6.18 22.15
C LEU A 117 8.01 7.53 22.30
N HIS A 118 7.26 8.52 22.78
CA HIS A 118 7.75 9.87 23.03
C HIS A 118 7.18 10.38 24.36
N SER A 119 7.91 11.29 25.00
CA SER A 119 7.49 11.95 26.22
C SER A 119 7.54 13.46 26.04
N HIS A 120 6.66 14.16 26.73
CA HIS A 120 6.68 15.62 26.82
C HIS A 120 7.14 15.98 28.22
N ALA A 121 8.21 16.77 28.33
CA ALA A 121 8.55 17.39 29.60
C ALA A 121 7.44 18.40 29.94
N LYS A 122 6.85 18.30 31.13
CA LYS A 122 5.95 19.36 31.60
C LYS A 122 6.78 20.64 31.74
N GLY A 123 6.43 21.68 31.01
CA GLY A 123 6.97 23.01 31.26
C GLY A 123 6.61 23.43 32.68
N SER A 124 7.58 23.96 33.43
CA SER A 124 7.27 24.68 34.65
C SER A 124 6.77 26.06 34.25
N LEU A 125 5.52 26.39 34.59
CA LEU A 125 5.09 27.78 34.59
C LEU A 125 5.75 28.43 35.81
N SER A 126 6.89 29.09 35.60
CA SER A 126 7.48 29.93 36.65
C SER A 126 6.69 31.24 36.69
N LEU A 127 5.67 31.31 37.54
CA LEU A 127 5.07 32.58 37.92
C LEU A 127 6.04 33.26 38.88
N THR A 128 6.60 34.41 38.50
CA THR A 128 7.49 35.22 39.35
C THR A 128 6.77 35.88 40.54
N SER A 129 5.46 35.71 40.64
CA SER A 129 4.62 36.24 41.71
C SER A 129 3.45 35.29 41.95
N ALA A 130 3.21 34.93 43.21
CA ALA A 130 1.92 34.34 43.58
C ALA A 130 0.87 35.38 43.19
N GLY A 131 -0.07 35.03 42.30
CA GLY A 131 -1.10 35.95 41.84
C GLY A 131 -1.70 36.73 43.01
N ASP A 132 -1.89 38.03 42.80
CA ASP A 132 -2.39 38.97 43.81
C ASP A 132 -3.62 38.39 44.50
N HIS A 133 -3.53 38.16 45.81
CA HIS A 133 -4.67 37.76 46.60
C HIS A 133 -4.58 38.40 47.98
N THR A 134 -5.69 39.02 48.39
CA THR A 134 -5.84 39.71 49.67
C THR A 134 -6.73 38.91 50.58
N HIS A 135 -6.33 38.76 51.84
CA HIS A 135 -7.22 38.26 52.90
C HIS A 135 -7.69 39.45 53.73
N SER A 136 -9.00 39.60 53.89
CA SER A 136 -9.60 40.55 54.82
C SER A 136 -10.17 39.77 56.00
N TYR A 137 -9.59 39.94 57.19
CA TYR A 137 -10.26 39.60 58.44
C TYR A 137 -10.80 40.89 59.05
N ASN A 138 -12.07 40.85 59.46
CA ASN A 138 -12.76 41.99 60.04
C ASN A 138 -12.89 41.72 61.54
N ASP A 139 -11.88 42.11 62.29
CA ASP A 139 -11.84 41.90 63.73
C ASP A 139 -12.56 43.09 64.39
N LEU A 140 -13.89 43.02 64.42
CA LEU A 140 -14.74 43.95 65.17
C LEU A 140 -14.92 43.44 66.60
N GLU A 141 -14.11 43.93 67.52
CA GLU A 141 -14.47 44.15 68.93
C GLU A 141 -14.38 45.64 69.27
#